data_AF-A0A966HS13-F1
#
_entry.id   AF-A0A966HS13-F1
#
_cell.length_a   1.000
_cell.length_b   1.000
_cell.length_c   1.000
_cell.angle_alpha   90.00
_cell.angle_beta   90.00
_cell.angle_gamma   90.00
#
_symmetry.space_group_name_H-M   'P 1'
#
loop_
_entity.id
_entity.type
_entity.pdbx_description
1 polymer ?
#
loop_
_entity_poly.entity_id
_entity_poly.type
_entity_poly.pdbx_seq_one_letter_code
_entity_poly.pdbx_strand_id
1 'polypeptide(L)'
;TVMVAFNKSLKLDLSAITFENDDVLGFAANENTKKKNLINKDLELWTIQSSLKYAVKNIKEYRNNKQFLIDEILKNFSNRLKINISKEQIQYSDIHGWLYAYNLNTSSPNCYWDSHLRLGICGDWFSGGNAENAFFNAKKLANLI
;
A
#
# COMPACT_ATOMS: atom_id res chain seq x y z
N THR A 1 -3.95 4.17 0.27
CA THR A 1 -3.01 4.16 -0.85
C THR A 1 -3.58 4.96 -1.98
N VAL A 2 -2.87 6.00 -2.41
CA VAL A 2 -3.16 6.78 -3.61
C VAL A 2 -2.39 6.16 -4.77
N MET A 3 -3.05 6.03 -5.92
CA MET A 3 -2.41 5.77 -7.20
C MET A 3 -2.55 7.03 -8.04
N VAL A 4 -1.48 7.43 -8.71
CA VAL A 4 -1.49 8.63 -9.55
C VAL A 4 -0.70 8.37 -10.84
N ALA A 5 -1.26 8.84 -11.95
CA ALA A 5 -0.64 8.85 -13.26
C ALA A 5 -0.39 10.30 -13.68
N PHE A 6 0.87 10.61 -14.00
CA PHE A 6 1.28 11.89 -14.52
C PHE A 6 1.55 11.82 -16.02
N ASN A 7 1.12 12.84 -16.76
CA ASN A 7 1.39 12.98 -18.20
C ASN A 7 2.78 13.57 -18.52
N LYS A 8 3.53 13.96 -17.49
CA LYS A 8 4.89 14.49 -17.58
C LYS A 8 5.74 13.86 -16.48
N SER A 9 6.99 13.59 -16.80
CA SER A 9 7.91 13.05 -15.79
C SER A 9 8.18 14.04 -14.66
N LEU A 10 8.24 13.54 -13.42
CA LEU A 10 8.65 14.31 -12.25
C LEU A 10 10.17 14.51 -12.16
N LYS A 11 10.94 13.87 -13.06
CA LYS A 11 12.42 13.91 -13.11
C LYS A 11 13.09 13.47 -11.79
N LEU A 12 12.47 12.53 -11.10
CA LEU A 12 13.02 11.90 -9.89
C LEU A 12 13.82 10.65 -10.28
N ASP A 13 15.09 10.59 -9.87
CA ASP A 13 15.91 9.38 -10.02
C ASP A 13 15.71 8.45 -8.81
N LEU A 14 14.47 7.99 -8.62
CA LEU A 14 14.06 7.17 -7.49
C LEU A 14 13.09 6.08 -7.96
N SER A 15 13.37 4.84 -7.57
CA SER A 15 12.44 3.71 -7.77
C SER A 15 11.39 3.63 -6.66
N ALA A 16 11.78 3.97 -5.43
CA ALA A 16 10.90 4.03 -4.28
C ALA A 16 11.51 4.90 -3.18
N ILE A 17 10.69 5.31 -2.22
CA ILE A 17 11.10 6.07 -1.04
C ILE A 17 10.21 5.73 0.15
N THR A 18 10.82 5.64 1.33
CA THR A 18 10.13 5.51 2.62
C THR A 18 10.18 6.85 3.35
N PHE A 19 9.08 7.23 4.00
CA PHE A 19 8.98 8.46 4.77
C PHE A 19 8.96 8.13 6.25
N GLU A 20 10.14 8.06 6.87
CA GLU A 20 10.25 7.76 8.29
C GLU A 20 9.71 8.90 9.16
N ASN A 21 8.92 8.56 10.17
CA ASN A 21 8.31 9.48 11.14
C ASN A 21 7.49 10.61 10.51
N ASP A 22 6.91 10.39 9.31
CA ASP A 22 6.03 11.35 8.66
C ASP A 22 4.56 11.13 9.08
N ASP A 23 3.85 12.24 9.32
CA ASP A 23 2.47 12.19 9.79
C ASP A 23 1.50 11.70 8.72
N VAL A 24 1.80 11.91 7.43
CA VAL A 24 0.88 11.66 6.30
C VAL A 24 1.39 10.55 5.39
N LEU A 25 2.68 10.55 5.05
CA LEU A 25 3.27 9.61 4.09
C LEU A 25 3.94 8.43 4.80
N GLY A 26 3.91 7.25 4.17
CA GLY A 26 4.62 6.06 4.67
C GLY A 26 5.63 5.55 3.65
N PHE A 27 5.18 5.39 2.41
CA PHE A 27 6.00 4.84 1.33
C PHE A 27 5.49 5.35 -0.02
N ALA A 28 6.37 5.47 -1.00
CA ALA A 28 5.98 5.69 -2.39
C ALA A 28 6.87 4.88 -3.33
N ALA A 29 6.28 4.34 -4.40
CA ALA A 29 7.00 3.62 -5.44
C ALA A 29 6.67 4.21 -6.81
N ASN A 30 7.72 4.39 -7.61
CA ASN A 30 7.62 4.66 -9.03
C ASN A 30 7.34 3.32 -9.73
N GLU A 31 6.09 3.13 -10.14
CA GLU A 31 5.66 1.88 -10.74
C GLU A 31 6.38 1.62 -12.06
N ASN A 32 6.78 2.65 -12.84
CA ASN A 32 7.51 2.48 -14.10
C ASN A 32 8.88 1.79 -13.95
N THR A 33 9.43 1.73 -12.73
CA THR A 33 10.68 1.02 -12.46
C THR A 33 10.50 -0.50 -12.32
N LYS A 34 9.25 -0.97 -12.19
CA LYS A 34 8.89 -2.40 -12.15
C LYS A 34 8.85 -2.99 -13.57
N LYS A 35 8.21 -4.15 -13.76
CA LYS A 35 8.21 -4.92 -15.03
C LYS A 35 7.73 -4.08 -16.23
N LYS A 36 8.71 -3.52 -16.95
CA LYS A 36 8.54 -2.42 -17.92
C LYS A 36 7.59 -2.72 -19.07
N ASN A 37 7.49 -3.97 -19.51
CA ASN A 37 6.70 -4.34 -20.68
C ASN A 37 5.18 -4.26 -20.46
N LEU A 38 4.73 -4.20 -19.20
CA LEU A 38 3.30 -4.14 -18.85
C LEU A 38 2.83 -2.72 -18.52
N ILE A 39 3.74 -1.73 -18.54
CA ILE A 39 3.49 -0.39 -18.05
C ILE A 39 3.41 0.58 -19.22
N ASN A 40 2.42 1.47 -19.18
CA ASN A 40 2.30 2.55 -20.15
C ASN A 40 3.52 3.47 -20.05
N LYS A 41 4.32 3.53 -21.13
CA LYS A 41 5.55 4.33 -21.21
C LYS A 41 5.32 5.83 -21.32
N ASP A 42 4.10 6.25 -21.69
CA ASP A 42 3.75 7.65 -21.90
C ASP A 42 3.27 8.33 -20.60
N LEU A 43 3.13 7.56 -19.52
CA LEU A 43 2.72 8.04 -18.20
C LEU A 43 3.77 7.70 -17.15
N GLU A 44 3.99 8.62 -16.22
CA GLU A 44 4.72 8.34 -14.99
C GLU A 44 3.73 7.95 -13.88
N LEU A 45 3.88 6.76 -13.32
CA LEU A 45 2.93 6.11 -12.43
C LEU A 45 3.54 5.96 -11.04
N TRP A 46 2.80 6.42 -10.03
CA TRP A 46 3.21 6.30 -8.64
C TRP A 46 2.12 5.67 -7.79
N THR A 47 2.53 4.75 -6.92
CA THR A 47 1.73 4.30 -5.78
C THR A 47 2.27 4.98 -4.53
N ILE A 48 1.43 5.71 -3.80
CA ILE A 48 1.78 6.46 -2.60
C ILE A 48 0.95 5.91 -1.43
N GLN A 49 1.60 5.28 -0.48
CA GLN A 49 1.02 4.79 0.76
C GLN A 49 1.15 5.85 1.85
N SER A 50 0.05 6.08 2.57
CA SER A 50 0.06 6.96 3.74
C SER A 50 0.75 6.29 4.94
N SER A 51 1.09 7.07 5.95
CA SER A 51 1.48 6.54 7.26
C SER A 51 0.32 5.74 7.89
N LEU A 52 0.64 4.84 8.82
CA LEU A 52 -0.38 4.11 9.60
C LEU A 52 -1.27 5.09 10.38
N LYS A 53 -0.66 6.12 10.99
CA LYS A 53 -1.35 7.17 11.75
C LYS A 53 -2.41 7.87 10.90
N TYR A 54 -2.06 8.27 9.69
CA TYR A 54 -2.98 8.92 8.76
C TYR A 54 -4.06 7.96 8.25
N ALA A 55 -3.69 6.71 7.96
CA ALA A 55 -4.64 5.69 7.52
C ALA A 55 -5.72 5.46 8.59
N VAL A 56 -5.35 5.19 9.84
CA VAL A 56 -6.28 4.94 10.95
C VAL A 56 -7.24 6.12 11.16
N LYS A 57 -6.73 7.36 11.06
CA LYS A 57 -7.56 8.57 11.19
C LYS A 57 -8.65 8.66 10.11
N ASN A 58 -8.35 8.26 8.88
CA ASN A 58 -9.20 8.54 7.71
C ASN A 58 -9.97 7.31 7.17
N ILE A 59 -9.64 6.09 7.60
CA ILE A 59 -10.10 4.85 6.95
C ILE A 59 -11.63 4.67 6.94
N LYS A 60 -12.36 5.20 7.91
CA LYS A 60 -13.82 5.04 7.98
C LYS A 60 -14.54 5.90 6.93
N GLU A 61 -14.03 7.10 6.69
CA GLU A 61 -14.68 8.12 5.85
C GLU A 61 -13.96 8.38 4.51
N TYR A 62 -12.91 7.61 4.19
CA TYR A 62 -12.08 7.90 3.01
C TYR A 62 -12.87 7.92 1.70
N ARG A 63 -13.94 7.12 1.60
CA ARG A 63 -14.78 7.06 0.40
C ARG A 63 -15.55 8.35 0.17
N ASN A 64 -15.98 9.00 1.24
CA ASN A 64 -16.71 10.27 1.18
C ASN A 64 -15.77 11.46 0.93
N ASN A 65 -14.49 11.32 1.27
CA ASN A 65 -13.49 12.38 1.20
C ASN A 65 -12.36 12.10 0.19
N LYS A 66 -12.59 11.25 -0.83
CA LYS A 66 -11.54 10.76 -1.74
C LYS A 66 -10.66 11.87 -2.30
N GLN A 67 -11.27 12.88 -2.94
CA GLN A 67 -10.52 13.93 -3.63
C GLN A 67 -9.67 14.75 -2.65
N PHE A 68 -10.22 15.09 -1.48
CA PHE A 68 -9.50 15.82 -0.44
C PHE A 68 -8.26 15.04 0.03
N LEU A 69 -8.41 13.74 0.30
CA LEU A 69 -7.30 12.90 0.76
C LEU A 69 -6.24 12.70 -0.33
N ILE A 70 -6.65 12.57 -1.60
CA ILE A 70 -5.73 12.53 -2.74
C ILE A 70 -4.93 13.84 -2.81
N ASP A 71 -5.60 14.99 -2.78
CA ASP A 71 -4.96 16.30 -2.86
C ASP A 71 -4.00 16.52 -1.67
N GLU A 72 -4.38 16.13 -0.45
CA GLU A 72 -3.53 16.24 0.74
C GLU A 72 -2.29 15.33 0.64
N ILE A 73 -2.45 14.07 0.22
CA ILE A 73 -1.33 13.13 0.06
C ILE A 73 -0.38 13.61 -1.05
N LEU A 74 -0.90 14.07 -2.19
CA LEU A 74 -0.07 14.59 -3.29
C LEU A 74 0.66 15.87 -2.90
N LYS A 75 0.01 16.77 -2.16
CA LYS A 75 0.66 17.97 -1.61
C LYS A 75 1.81 17.62 -0.68
N ASN A 76 1.59 16.69 0.25
CA ASN A 76 2.65 16.24 1.16
C ASN A 76 3.79 15.56 0.39
N PHE A 77 3.47 14.71 -0.59
CA PHE A 77 4.46 14.06 -1.45
C PHE A 77 5.33 15.09 -2.21
N SER A 78 4.69 16.08 -2.84
CA SER A 78 5.35 17.19 -3.54
C SER A 78 6.29 17.96 -2.61
N ASN A 79 5.81 18.30 -1.41
CA ASN A 79 6.58 19.04 -0.41
C ASN A 79 7.80 18.26 0.09
N ARG A 80 7.62 16.97 0.43
CA ARG A 80 8.70 16.13 0.96
C ARG A 80 9.80 15.89 -0.08
N LEU A 81 9.43 15.79 -1.36
CA LEU A 81 10.38 15.62 -2.45
C LEU A 81 10.90 16.93 -3.05
N LYS A 82 10.41 18.09 -2.58
CA LYS A 82 10.76 19.43 -3.09
C LYS A 82 10.55 19.56 -4.61
N ILE A 83 9.47 18.97 -5.10
CA ILE A 83 9.03 19.08 -6.49
C ILE A 83 7.74 19.89 -6.56
N ASN A 84 7.36 20.29 -7.78
CA ASN A 84 6.06 20.89 -8.03
C ASN A 84 5.20 19.92 -8.85
N ILE A 85 4.06 19.55 -8.30
CA ILE A 85 3.04 18.75 -8.98
C ILE A 85 1.83 19.66 -9.24
N SER A 86 1.66 20.05 -10.50
CA SER A 86 0.49 20.83 -10.94
C SER A 86 -0.70 19.92 -11.23
N LYS A 87 -1.93 20.44 -11.12
CA LYS A 87 -3.15 19.64 -11.37
C LYS A 87 -3.23 19.19 -12.83
N GLU A 88 -2.70 19.98 -13.74
CA GLU A 88 -2.66 19.72 -15.18
C GLU A 88 -1.71 18.57 -15.54
N GLN A 89 -0.77 18.23 -14.65
CA GLN A 89 0.10 17.06 -14.82
C GLN A 89 -0.60 15.75 -14.46
N ILE A 90 -1.65 15.79 -13.65
CA ILE A 90 -2.35 14.60 -13.17
C ILE A 90 -3.32 14.13 -14.25
N GLN A 91 -2.94 13.05 -14.95
CA GLN A 91 -3.80 12.41 -15.93
C GLN A 91 -4.93 11.61 -15.26
N TYR A 92 -4.61 10.95 -14.15
CA TYR A 92 -5.55 10.16 -13.38
C TYR A 92 -5.07 10.01 -11.93
N SER A 93 -6.01 9.94 -10.99
CA SER A 93 -5.72 9.53 -9.63
C SER A 93 -6.92 8.83 -9.00
N ASP A 94 -6.64 7.89 -8.09
CA ASP A 94 -7.65 7.29 -7.21
C ASP A 94 -7.03 6.91 -5.87
N ILE A 95 -7.87 6.66 -4.88
CA ILE A 95 -7.46 6.24 -3.55
C ILE A 95 -8.23 5.00 -3.10
N HIS A 96 -7.48 4.03 -2.58
CA HIS A 96 -8.01 2.84 -1.95
C HIS A 96 -7.62 2.78 -0.46
N GLY A 97 -8.59 2.51 0.39
CA GLY A 97 -8.41 2.32 1.83
C GLY A 97 -8.36 0.85 2.21
N TRP A 98 -7.21 0.42 2.75
CA TRP A 98 -6.98 -0.96 3.22
C TRP A 98 -7.21 -1.03 4.73
N LEU A 99 -8.42 -1.45 5.15
CA LEU A 99 -8.77 -1.52 6.58
C LEU A 99 -7.95 -2.58 7.34
N TYR A 100 -7.71 -3.73 6.70
CA TYR A 100 -6.92 -4.83 7.22
C TYR A 100 -5.65 -4.99 6.38
N ALA A 101 -4.82 -3.95 6.35
CA ALA A 101 -3.67 -3.86 5.45
C ALA A 101 -2.53 -4.82 5.83
N TYR A 102 -2.25 -4.96 7.13
CA TYR A 102 -1.24 -5.85 7.69
C TYR A 102 -1.47 -6.01 9.20
N ASN A 103 -0.87 -7.03 9.80
CA ASN A 103 -0.86 -7.24 11.24
C ASN A 103 0.53 -6.90 11.83
N LEU A 104 0.55 -6.15 12.95
CA LEU A 104 1.76 -5.86 13.72
C LEU A 104 2.02 -6.90 14.82
N ASN A 105 0.97 -7.59 15.26
CA ASN A 105 1.02 -8.53 16.37
C ASN A 105 1.07 -9.96 15.84
N THR A 106 2.17 -10.66 16.05
CA THR A 106 2.24 -12.09 15.74
C THR A 106 1.49 -12.87 16.82
N SER A 107 0.54 -13.70 16.40
CA SER A 107 -0.22 -14.59 17.28
C SER A 107 0.27 -16.01 17.04
N SER A 108 1.20 -16.52 17.87
CA SER A 108 1.48 -17.95 17.87
C SER A 108 0.21 -18.69 18.33
N PRO A 109 -0.30 -19.70 17.61
CA PRO A 109 0.34 -20.49 16.54
C PRO A 109 0.10 -19.97 15.10
N ASN A 110 1.04 -20.25 14.18
CA ASN A 110 1.02 -19.86 12.75
C ASN A 110 -0.24 -20.27 11.93
N CYS A 111 -1.09 -21.17 12.42
CA CYS A 111 -2.36 -21.57 11.81
C CYS A 111 -3.23 -22.27 12.86
N TYR A 112 -4.51 -22.46 12.56
CA TYR A 112 -5.46 -23.18 13.40
C TYR A 112 -6.06 -24.38 12.67
N TRP A 113 -6.17 -25.53 13.34
CA TRP A 113 -6.80 -26.74 12.84
C TRP A 113 -7.67 -27.36 13.94
N ASP A 114 -8.96 -27.56 13.63
CA ASP A 114 -9.88 -28.35 14.44
C ASP A 114 -10.17 -29.67 13.70
N SER A 115 -9.68 -30.78 14.25
CA SER A 115 -9.84 -32.11 13.63
C SER A 115 -11.24 -32.69 13.79
N HIS A 116 -12.00 -32.27 14.81
CA HIS A 116 -13.37 -32.73 15.01
C HIS A 116 -14.32 -32.06 14.01
N LEU A 117 -14.15 -30.75 13.79
CA LEU A 117 -14.93 -29.97 12.84
C LEU A 117 -14.37 -30.04 11.40
N ARG A 118 -13.14 -30.54 11.24
CA ARG A 118 -12.37 -30.49 9.98
C ARG A 118 -12.24 -29.07 9.44
N LEU A 119 -12.00 -28.10 10.32
CA LEU A 119 -11.92 -26.68 10.01
C LEU A 119 -10.48 -26.16 10.16
N GLY A 120 -9.93 -25.60 9.09
CA GLY A 120 -8.60 -25.00 9.06
C GLY A 120 -8.64 -23.49 8.80
N ILE A 121 -7.82 -22.72 9.50
CA ILE A 121 -7.67 -21.27 9.31
C ILE A 121 -6.18 -20.93 9.22
N CYS A 122 -5.81 -20.22 8.16
CA CYS A 122 -4.48 -19.65 7.97
C CYS A 122 -4.59 -18.27 7.29
N GLY A 123 -3.53 -17.48 7.40
CA GLY A 123 -3.42 -16.15 6.81
C GLY A 123 -2.08 -15.54 7.21
N ASP A 124 -1.65 -14.47 6.54
CA ASP A 124 -0.45 -13.71 6.92
C ASP A 124 -0.45 -13.33 8.41
N TRP A 125 -1.60 -12.83 8.88
CA TRP A 125 -1.82 -12.24 10.20
C TRP A 125 -1.52 -13.16 11.39
N PHE A 126 -1.39 -14.48 11.20
CA PHE A 126 -0.96 -15.37 12.28
C PHE A 126 0.50 -15.14 12.68
N SER A 127 1.40 -14.99 11.71
CA SER A 127 2.85 -14.96 11.96
C SER A 127 3.55 -13.70 11.45
N GLY A 128 2.81 -12.78 10.82
CA GLY A 128 3.32 -11.50 10.35
C GLY A 128 2.28 -10.75 9.52
N GLY A 129 2.71 -10.06 8.48
CA GLY A 129 1.83 -9.24 7.63
C GLY A 129 2.29 -9.17 6.17
N ASN A 130 3.06 -10.16 5.71
CA ASN A 130 3.56 -10.21 4.35
C ASN A 130 3.13 -11.50 3.63
N ALA A 131 3.36 -11.54 2.32
CA ALA A 131 2.97 -12.67 1.48
C ALA A 131 3.72 -13.97 1.84
N GLU A 132 4.95 -13.88 2.34
CA GLU A 132 5.75 -15.02 2.75
C GLU A 132 5.16 -15.68 4.02
N ASN A 133 4.73 -14.89 5.00
CA ASN A 133 3.99 -15.37 6.16
C ASN A 133 2.70 -16.09 5.74
N ALA A 134 1.91 -15.51 4.83
CA ALA A 134 0.70 -16.15 4.32
C ALA A 134 1.00 -17.52 3.72
N PHE A 135 2.04 -17.61 2.88
CA PHE A 135 2.45 -18.85 2.23
C PHE A 135 2.89 -19.91 3.23
N PHE A 136 3.77 -19.57 4.19
CA PHE A 136 4.23 -20.52 5.19
C PHE A 136 3.10 -21.02 6.10
N ASN A 137 2.20 -20.13 6.48
CA ASN A 137 1.06 -20.48 7.34
C ASN A 137 0.10 -21.43 6.61
N ALA A 138 -0.17 -21.20 5.32
CA ALA A 138 -0.96 -22.09 4.49
C ALA A 138 -0.30 -23.47 4.32
N LYS A 139 1.02 -23.49 4.04
CA LYS A 139 1.79 -24.74 3.94
C LYS A 139 1.77 -25.54 5.25
N LYS A 140 1.86 -24.85 6.39
CA LYS A 140 1.78 -25.50 7.71
C LYS A 140 0.41 -26.12 7.94
N LEU A 141 -0.68 -25.40 7.64
CA LEU A 141 -2.03 -25.93 7.77
C LEU A 141 -2.24 -27.16 6.87
N ALA A 142 -1.77 -27.12 5.62
CA ALA A 142 -1.87 -28.24 4.69
C ALA A 142 -1.18 -29.53 5.20
N ASN A 143 -0.13 -29.41 6.02
CA ASN A 143 0.56 -30.57 6.62
C ASN A 143 -0.18 -31.15 7.84
N LEU A 144 -1.19 -30.46 8.39
CA LEU A 144 -1.97 -30.90 9.56
C LEU A 144 -3.28 -31.63 9.17
N ILE A 145 -3.67 -31.53 7.90
CA ILE A 145 -4.88 -32.11 7.31
C ILE A 145 -4.54 -33.45 6.68
#